data_AF-A0A518HQ42-F1
#
_entry.id   AF-A0A518HQ42-F1
#
_cell.length_a   1.000
_cell.length_b   1.000
_cell.length_c   1.000
_cell.angle_alpha   90.00
_cell.angle_beta   90.00
_cell.angle_gamma   90.00
#
_symmetry.space_group_name_H-M   'P 1'
#
loop_
_entity.id
_entity.type
_entity.pdbx_description
1 polymer ?
#
loop_
_entity_poly.entity_id
_entity_poly.type
_entity_poly.pdbx_seq_one_letter_code
_entity_poly.pdbx_strand_id
1 'polypeptide(L)'
;MSTMSYFEEPLYTPGNNGLADKSGEPTVVEVIVSNFFSNHQVYLQFSSNGECRSLHLTKDQAKELAEALSIASRSIAYDNTDVPNEGE
;
A
#
# COMPACT_ATOMS: atom_id res chain seq x y z
N MET A 1 -2.03 -7.39 -24.49
CA MET A 1 -2.34 -6.49 -23.36
C MET A 1 -1.81 -7.14 -22.12
N SER A 2 -0.93 -6.47 -21.38
CA SER A 2 -0.30 -7.02 -20.19
C SER A 2 -0.45 -6.03 -19.05
N THR A 3 -0.82 -6.57 -17.90
CA THR A 3 -0.89 -5.90 -16.61
C THR A 3 0.09 -6.64 -15.72
N MET A 4 0.99 -5.90 -15.08
CA MET A 4 2.01 -6.46 -14.20
C MET A 4 1.90 -5.78 -12.83
N SER A 5 1.78 -6.60 -11.79
CA SER A 5 1.83 -6.15 -10.39
C SER A 5 3.29 -6.07 -9.92
N TYR A 6 3.62 -5.03 -9.17
CA TYR A 6 4.96 -4.80 -8.62
C TYR A 6 4.96 -4.77 -7.09
N PHE A 7 3.79 -4.65 -6.47
CA PHE A 7 3.60 -4.59 -5.02
C PHE A 7 2.15 -4.96 -4.74
N GLU A 8 1.92 -5.82 -3.76
CA GLU A 8 0.60 -6.18 -3.25
C GLU A 8 0.76 -6.46 -1.76
N GLU A 9 0.11 -5.67 -0.90
CA GLU A 9 0.24 -5.80 0.56
C GLU A 9 -1.08 -5.52 1.26
N PRO A 10 -1.51 -6.39 2.21
CA PRO A 10 -2.62 -6.09 3.11
C PRO A 10 -2.23 -5.01 4.13
N LEU A 11 -2.91 -3.87 4.12
CA LEU A 11 -2.76 -2.80 5.09
C LEU A 11 -3.95 -2.74 6.04
N TYR A 12 -3.68 -2.46 7.31
CA TYR A 12 -4.68 -2.41 8.37
C TYR A 12 -4.80 -1.01 8.94
N THR A 13 -6.01 -0.65 9.39
CA THR A 13 -6.21 0.57 10.17
C THR A 13 -5.46 0.48 11.50
N PRO A 14 -4.92 1.59 12.02
CA PRO A 14 -4.33 1.58 13.34
C PRO A 14 -5.40 1.41 14.42
N GLY A 15 -5.12 0.58 15.41
CA GLY A 15 -5.88 0.51 16.66
C GLY A 15 -5.55 1.69 17.59
N ASN A 16 -6.17 1.70 18.78
CA ASN A 16 -5.99 2.78 19.77
C ASN A 16 -4.56 2.93 20.30
N ASN A 17 -3.72 1.89 20.14
CA ASN A 17 -2.30 1.90 20.50
C ASN A 17 -1.39 2.36 19.34
N GLY A 18 -1.97 2.76 18.20
CA GLY A 18 -1.22 3.16 17.01
C GLY A 18 -0.62 2.00 16.21
N LEU A 19 -0.88 0.75 16.61
CA LEU A 19 -0.42 -0.45 15.91
C LEU A 19 -1.47 -0.92 14.91
N ALA A 20 -1.05 -1.69 13.91
CA ALA A 20 -1.97 -2.32 12.96
C ALA A 20 -3.00 -3.20 13.69
N ASP A 21 -4.29 -2.91 13.55
CA ASP A 21 -5.37 -3.75 14.06
C ASP A 21 -5.69 -4.87 13.05
N LYS A 22 -5.06 -6.03 13.25
CA LYS A 22 -5.22 -7.22 12.39
C LYS A 22 -6.52 -7.98 12.63
N SER A 23 -7.38 -7.53 13.55
CA SER A 23 -8.68 -8.18 13.81
C SER A 23 -9.76 -7.80 12.80
N GLY A 24 -9.57 -6.68 12.09
CA GLY A 24 -10.47 -6.18 11.04
C GLY A 24 -10.09 -6.68 9.63
N GLU A 25 -10.97 -6.36 8.68
CA GLU A 25 -10.74 -6.62 7.24
C GLU A 25 -9.62 -5.72 6.70
N PRO A 26 -8.62 -6.28 5.99
CA PRO A 26 -7.54 -5.50 5.42
C PRO A 26 -8.02 -4.67 4.22
N THR A 27 -7.29 -3.58 3.95
CA THR A 27 -7.28 -2.94 2.63
C THR A 27 -6.04 -3.41 1.89
N VAL A 28 -6.21 -4.15 0.80
CA VAL A 28 -5.10 -4.55 -0.06
C VAL A 28 -4.70 -3.37 -0.94
N VAL A 29 -3.43 -3.00 -0.87
CA VAL A 29 -2.84 -1.99 -1.75
C VAL A 29 -1.98 -2.67 -2.80
N GLU A 30 -2.23 -2.35 -4.07
CA GLU A 30 -1.49 -2.91 -5.20
C GLU A 30 -0.92 -1.80 -6.10
N VAL A 31 0.33 -1.95 -6.54
CA VAL A 31 0.95 -1.09 -7.57
C VAL A 31 1.03 -1.86 -8.87
N ILE A 32 0.29 -1.39 -9.86
CA ILE A 32 0.09 -2.07 -11.14
C ILE A 32 0.61 -1.20 -12.27
N VAL A 33 1.36 -1.79 -13.20
CA VAL A 33 1.66 -1.16 -14.49
C VAL A 33 0.86 -1.87 -15.58
N SER A 34 0.12 -1.08 -16.36
CA SER A 34 -0.60 -1.60 -17.52
C SER A 34 -0.11 -0.94 -18.80
N ASN A 35 -0.11 -1.69 -19.90
CA ASN A 35 0.30 -1.22 -21.22
C ASN A 35 -0.87 -1.25 -22.22
N PHE A 36 -1.96 -0.54 -21.90
CA PHE A 36 -3.08 -0.35 -22.82
C PHE A 36 -2.67 0.64 -23.92
N PHE A 37 -2.98 0.30 -25.17
CA PHE A 37 -2.74 1.18 -26.34
C PHE A 37 -1.31 1.74 -26.46
N SER A 38 -0.31 0.93 -26.08
CA SER A 38 1.12 1.30 -26.11
C SER A 38 1.54 2.40 -25.12
N ASN A 39 0.67 2.74 -24.15
CA ASN A 39 0.99 3.67 -23.08
C ASN A 39 1.15 2.92 -21.77
N HIS A 40 2.34 2.99 -21.17
CA HIS A 40 2.57 2.51 -19.82
C HIS A 40 1.91 3.44 -18.81
N GLN A 41 0.98 2.90 -18.05
CA GLN A 41 0.21 3.61 -17.04
C GLN A 41 0.43 2.94 -15.69
N VAL A 42 0.70 3.76 -14.68
CA VAL A 42 0.85 3.31 -13.29
C VAL A 42 -0.48 3.50 -12.59
N TYR A 43 -0.93 2.47 -11.89
CA TYR A 43 -2.13 2.51 -11.07
C TYR A 43 -1.78 2.11 -9.64
N LEU A 44 -2.34 2.86 -8.69
CA LEU A 44 -2.41 2.48 -7.29
C LEU A 44 -3.84 1.99 -7.02
N GLN A 45 -3.99 0.70 -6.73
CA GLN A 45 -5.27 0.07 -6.48
C GLN A 45 -5.45 -0.18 -4.98
N PHE A 46 -6.66 0.05 -4.50
CA PHE A 46 -7.11 -0.23 -3.14
C PHE A 46 -8.33 -1.16 -3.22
N SER A 47 -8.24 -2.31 -2.57
CA SER A 47 -9.30 -3.30 -2.52
C SER A 47 -9.68 -3.59 -1.08
N SER A 48 -10.96 -3.44 -0.72
CA SER A 48 -11.48 -3.72 0.61
C SER A 48 -12.96 -4.08 0.55
N ASN A 49 -13.39 -5.08 1.32
CA ASN A 49 -14.80 -5.51 1.40
C ASN A 49 -15.45 -5.79 0.03
N GLY A 50 -14.68 -6.29 -0.94
CA GLY A 50 -15.14 -6.54 -2.31
C GLY A 50 -15.29 -5.29 -3.18
N GLU A 51 -15.06 -4.08 -2.64
CA GLU A 51 -14.92 -2.86 -3.43
C GLU A 51 -13.47 -2.70 -3.90
N CYS A 52 -13.30 -2.24 -5.13
CA CYS A 52 -12.01 -1.95 -5.73
C CYS A 52 -12.01 -0.52 -6.29
N ARG A 53 -11.01 0.27 -5.91
CA ARG A 53 -10.79 1.63 -6.43
C ARG A 53 -9.36 1.76 -6.93
N SER A 54 -9.20 2.39 -8.09
CA SER A 54 -7.88 2.60 -8.69
C SER A 54 -7.63 4.07 -8.95
N LEU A 55 -6.44 4.54 -8.61
CA LEU A 55 -5.93 5.87 -8.95
C LEU A 55 -4.90 5.72 -10.07
N HIS A 56 -5.11 6.42 -11.19
CA HIS A 56 -4.08 6.56 -12.21
C HIS A 56 -3.03 7.58 -11.74
N LEU A 57 -1.75 7.22 -11.82
CA LEU A 57 -0.64 8.10 -11.48
C LEU A 57 0.16 8.45 -12.74
N THR A 58 0.46 9.73 -12.92
CA THR A 58 1.52 10.12 -13.85
C THR A 58 2.88 9.66 -13.34
N LYS A 59 3.89 9.65 -14.21
CA LYS A 59 5.27 9.31 -13.83
C LYS A 59 5.78 10.18 -12.67
N ASP A 60 5.50 11.48 -12.72
CA ASP A 60 5.96 12.42 -11.68
C ASP A 60 5.22 12.19 -10.35
N GLN A 61 3.90 11.97 -10.39
CA GLN A 61 3.12 11.64 -9.20
C GLN A 61 3.59 10.33 -8.55
N ALA A 62 3.89 9.29 -9.35
CA ALA A 62 4.42 8.04 -8.84
C ALA A 62 5.79 8.22 -8.17
N LYS A 63 6.65 9.06 -8.76
CA LYS A 63 7.98 9.38 -8.21
C LYS A 63 7.87 10.15 -6.90
N GLU A 64 7.06 11.22 -6.87
CA GLU A 64 6.86 12.04 -5.67
C GLU A 64 6.25 11.22 -4.53
N LEU A 65 5.27 10.35 -4.82
CA LEU A 65 4.69 9.44 -3.83
C LEU A 65 5.74 8.47 -3.26
N ALA A 66 6.57 7.87 -4.12
CA ALA A 66 7.64 6.97 -3.67
C ALA A 66 8.67 7.68 -2.78
N GLU A 67 9.06 8.92 -3.14
CA GLU A 67 9.95 9.74 -2.33
C GLU A 67 9.32 10.11 -0.98
N ALA A 68 8.05 10.53 -0.97
CA ALA A 68 7.32 10.87 0.25
C ALA A 68 7.22 9.67 1.21
N LEU A 69 6.90 8.47 0.68
CA LEU A 69 6.86 7.23 1.46
C LEU A 69 8.24 6.86 2.02
N SER A 70 9.30 6.98 1.21
CA SER A 70 10.67 6.70 1.65
C SER A 70 11.15 7.66 2.75
N ILE A 71 10.71 8.93 2.71
CA ILE A 71 10.99 9.90 3.77
C ILE A 71 10.19 9.56 5.02
N ALA A 72 8.89 9.29 4.87
CA ALA A 72 8.00 8.98 5.99
C ALA A 72 8.44 7.71 6.73
N SER A 73 8.90 6.68 6.02
CA SER A 73 9.35 5.42 6.63
C SER A 73 10.56 5.62 7.56
N ARG A 74 11.41 6.62 7.31
CA ARG A 74 12.55 6.95 8.18
C ARG A 74 12.13 7.56 9.52
N SER A 75 10.92 8.12 9.59
CA SER A 75 10.35 8.63 10.85
C SER A 75 9.82 7.52 11.74
N ILE A 76 9.71 6.29 11.23
CA ILE A 76 9.32 5.11 12.00
C ILE A 76 10.58 4.59 12.71
N ALA A 77 10.82 5.07 13.94
CA ALA A 77 12.01 4.73 14.73
C ALA A 77 12.02 3.26 15.20
N TYR A 78 10.84 2.65 15.34
CA TYR A 78 10.64 1.23 15.66
C TYR A 78 9.56 0.70 14.74
N ASP A 79 9.87 -0.37 14.01
CA ASP A 79 8.89 -1.09 13.20
C ASP A 79 7.90 -1.76 14.15
N ASN A 80 6.76 -1.11 14.38
CA ASN A 80 5.78 -1.58 15.36
C ASN A 80 4.84 -2.65 14.78
N THR A 81 5.30 -3.40 13.77
CA THR A 81 4.56 -4.54 13.22
C THR A 81 4.66 -5.79 14.09
N ASP A 82 5.65 -5.84 15.00
CA ASP A 82 5.84 -6.91 15.98
C ASP A 82 5.48 -6.42 17.40
N VAL A 83 4.35 -6.92 17.90
CA VAL A 83 4.05 -6.87 19.34
C VAL A 83 4.94 -7.93 20.00
N PRO A 84 5.74 -7.62 21.05
CA PRO A 84 6.30 -8.68 21.87
C PRO A 84 5.14 -9.46 22.50
N ASN A 85 5.14 -10.79 22.36
CA ASN A 85 4.21 -11.66 23.09
C ASN A 85 4.38 -11.39 24.60
N GLU A 86 3.55 -10.52 25.17
CA GLU A 86 3.42 -10.40 26.61
C GLU A 86 2.46 -11.49 27.10
N GLY A 87 3.02 -12.61 27.58
CA GLY A 87 2.30 -13.60 28.37
C GLY A 87 2.80 -15.04 28.28
N GLU A 88 3.98 -15.32 28.85
CA GLU A 88 4.15 -16.50 29.72
C GLU A 88 3.66 -16.16 31.13
#